data_AF-A0A1G8ANU1-F1
#
_entry.id   AF-A0A1G8ANU1-F1
#
_cell.length_a   1.000
_cell.length_b   1.000
_cell.length_c   1.000
_cell.angle_alpha   90.00
_cell.angle_beta   90.00
_cell.angle_gamma   90.00
#
_symmetry.space_group_name_H-M   'P 1'
#
loop_
_entity.id
_entity.type
_entity.pdbx_description
1 polymer ?
#
loop_
_entity_poly.entity_id
_entity_poly.type
_entity_poly.pdbx_seq_one_letter_code
_entity_poly.pdbx_strand_id
1 'polypeptide(L)'
;MHIEPPHASLGQLHQLGLITAQELDEANSERDIAAHERLHPPEDPVDMPELAQDADLANTLGWLLLTDLLPKNDFDKRVAKLPPRQQALAAEGVRHYNRREVDALYELDLLNQFQRDAAHAAAPADRMFYTPWIAMRWLVANNILPTEQFEALEVHVREHGSELARDIMEASRLRHGHDRIPYKRPPAWKGALIVLGLILVMSVVYGLLTGSLQP
;
A
#
# COMPACT_ATOMS: atom_id res chain seq x y z
N MET A 1 5.33 7.62 -34.26
CA MET A 1 5.51 7.56 -32.79
C MET A 1 6.26 8.83 -32.40
N HIS A 2 5.60 9.72 -31.67
CA HIS A 2 6.27 10.90 -31.11
C HIS A 2 6.96 10.42 -29.83
N ILE A 3 8.28 10.48 -29.77
CA ILE A 3 9.07 10.09 -28.60
C ILE A 3 9.30 11.37 -27.79
N GLU A 4 8.81 11.43 -26.55
CA GLU A 4 9.13 12.54 -25.67
C GLU A 4 10.62 12.53 -25.31
N PRO A 5 11.25 13.71 -25.15
CA PRO A 5 12.62 13.74 -24.64
C PRO A 5 12.68 13.09 -23.24
N PRO A 6 13.85 12.52 -22.87
CA PRO A 6 14.03 11.92 -21.55
C PRO A 6 13.68 12.90 -20.43
N HIS A 7 12.86 12.47 -19.47
CA HIS A 7 12.49 13.32 -18.34
C HIS A 7 13.72 13.53 -17.43
N ALA A 8 14.09 14.78 -17.17
CA ALA A 8 15.29 15.10 -16.39
C ALA A 8 15.25 14.45 -14.99
N SER A 9 14.10 14.51 -14.31
CA SER A 9 13.92 13.93 -12.98
C SER A 9 13.98 12.40 -12.99
N LEU A 10 13.48 11.72 -14.03
CA LEU A 10 13.60 10.26 -14.15
C LEU A 10 15.07 9.84 -14.29
N GLY A 11 15.81 10.53 -15.16
CA GLY A 11 17.25 10.30 -15.32
C GLY A 11 18.03 10.51 -14.02
N GLN A 12 17.69 11.56 -13.26
CA GLN A 12 18.30 11.83 -11.96
C GLN A 12 17.94 10.78 -10.90
N LEU A 13 16.68 10.34 -10.81
CA LEU A 13 16.27 9.27 -9.89
C LEU A 13 17.03 7.97 -10.16
N HIS A 14 17.27 7.63 -11.44
CA HIS A 14 18.09 6.48 -11.81
C HIS A 14 19.56 6.66 -11.38
N GLN A 15 20.16 7.83 -11.62
CA GLN A 15 21.53 8.14 -11.17
C GLN A 15 21.68 8.06 -9.65
N LEU A 16 20.63 8.41 -8.90
CA LEU A 16 20.59 8.31 -7.44
C LEU A 16 20.32 6.88 -6.94
N GLY A 17 20.06 5.92 -7.82
CA GLY A 17 19.77 4.53 -7.49
C GLY A 17 18.38 4.31 -6.88
N LEU A 18 17.47 5.28 -7.01
CA LEU A 18 16.09 5.16 -6.51
C LEU A 18 15.24 4.29 -7.43
N ILE A 19 15.54 4.30 -8.73
CA ILE A 19 14.92 3.45 -9.74
C ILE A 19 15.98 2.67 -10.52
N THR A 20 15.59 1.53 -11.08
CA THR A 20 16.44 0.70 -11.95
C THR A 20 16.41 1.21 -13.39
N ALA A 21 17.31 0.70 -14.23
CA ALA A 21 17.31 0.99 -15.66
C ALA A 21 16.02 0.50 -16.34
N GLN A 22 15.46 -0.63 -15.88
CA GLN A 22 14.21 -1.17 -16.38
C GLN A 22 13.02 -0.25 -16.02
N GLU A 23 12.90 0.14 -14.74
CA GLU A 23 11.84 1.06 -14.29
C GLU A 23 11.95 2.44 -14.97
N LEU A 24 13.17 2.89 -15.29
CA LEU A 24 13.39 4.10 -16.08
C LEU A 24 12.84 3.95 -17.52
N ASP A 25 13.07 2.81 -18.16
CA ASP A 25 12.60 2.53 -19.54
C ASP A 25 11.07 2.39 -19.58
N GLU A 26 10.50 1.66 -18.62
CA GLU A 26 9.04 1.54 -18.44
C GLU A 26 8.40 2.91 -18.20
N ALA A 27 8.98 3.74 -17.32
CA ALA A 27 8.47 5.08 -17.07
C ALA A 27 8.52 6.02 -18.27
N ASN A 28 9.56 5.94 -19.11
CA ASN A 28 9.59 6.73 -20.35
C ASN A 28 8.60 6.18 -21.38
N SER A 29 8.40 4.86 -21.44
CA SER A 29 7.41 4.23 -22.31
C SER A 29 5.99 4.69 -21.97
N GLU A 30 5.62 4.73 -20.68
CA GLU A 30 4.31 5.24 -20.25
C GLU A 30 4.11 6.72 -20.59
N ARG A 31 5.17 7.54 -20.49
CA ARG A 31 5.09 8.95 -20.92
C ARG A 31 4.86 9.09 -22.42
N ASP A 32 5.50 8.26 -23.22
CA ASP A 32 5.31 8.24 -24.68
C ASP A 32 3.88 7.80 -25.05
N ILE A 33 3.33 6.83 -24.31
CA ILE A 33 1.93 6.40 -24.45
C ILE A 33 0.99 7.56 -24.11
N ALA A 34 1.14 8.19 -22.94
CA ALA A 34 0.32 9.33 -22.55
C ALA A 34 0.40 10.49 -23.56
N ALA A 35 1.60 10.78 -24.07
CA ALA A 35 1.79 11.79 -25.12
C ALA A 35 1.09 11.42 -26.43
N HIS A 36 1.08 10.13 -26.79
CA HIS A 36 0.35 9.64 -27.94
C HIS A 36 -1.16 9.75 -27.76
N GLU A 37 -1.69 9.32 -26.62
CA GLU A 37 -3.12 9.38 -26.28
C GLU A 37 -3.63 10.82 -26.21
N ARG A 38 -2.81 11.78 -25.80
CA ARG A 38 -3.16 13.21 -25.84
C ARG A 38 -3.42 13.71 -27.27
N LEU A 39 -2.68 13.18 -28.25
CA LEU A 39 -2.86 13.51 -29.67
C LEU A 39 -3.92 12.65 -30.34
N HIS A 40 -4.17 11.46 -29.79
CA HIS A 40 -5.09 10.45 -30.29
C HIS A 40 -5.89 9.85 -29.13
N PRO A 41 -6.90 10.56 -28.60
CA PRO A 41 -7.64 10.09 -27.44
C PRO A 41 -8.29 8.74 -27.72
N PRO A 42 -8.14 7.74 -26.82
CA PRO A 42 -8.80 6.45 -26.98
C PRO A 42 -10.33 6.61 -26.88
N GLU A 43 -11.06 5.65 -27.46
CA GLU A 43 -12.54 5.62 -27.38
C GLU A 43 -13.02 5.48 -25.93
N ASP A 44 -12.30 4.68 -25.14
CA ASP A 44 -12.48 4.56 -23.69
C ASP A 44 -11.29 5.20 -22.97
N PRO A 45 -11.45 6.40 -22.37
CA PRO A 45 -10.36 7.07 -21.67
C PRO A 45 -9.95 6.28 -20.43
N VAL A 46 -8.67 5.92 -20.36
CA VAL A 46 -8.04 5.46 -19.13
C VAL A 46 -7.56 6.69 -18.38
N ASP A 47 -8.05 6.88 -17.15
CA ASP A 47 -7.67 8.03 -16.31
C ASP A 47 -6.31 7.77 -15.64
N MET A 48 -5.26 7.66 -16.46
CA MET A 48 -3.89 7.51 -15.97
C MET A 48 -3.31 8.90 -15.68
N PRO A 49 -2.78 9.14 -14.46
CA PRO A 49 -2.20 10.43 -14.13
C PRO A 49 -0.95 10.68 -14.96
N GLU A 50 -0.85 11.85 -15.59
CA GLU A 50 0.32 12.25 -16.37
C GLU A 50 1.43 12.83 -15.46
N LEU A 51 2.69 12.57 -15.83
CA LEU A 51 3.84 13.23 -15.19
C LEU A 51 4.01 14.66 -15.74
N ALA A 52 3.91 15.66 -14.86
CA ALA A 52 4.19 17.04 -15.25
C ALA A 52 5.63 17.22 -15.73
N GLN A 53 5.84 17.97 -16.81
CA GLN A 53 7.16 18.17 -17.43
C GLN A 53 8.19 18.87 -16.51
N ASP A 54 7.71 19.63 -15.53
CA ASP A 54 8.50 20.34 -14.53
C ASP A 54 8.47 19.64 -13.15
N ALA A 55 7.97 18.41 -13.08
CA ALA A 55 7.91 17.66 -11.83
C ALA A 55 9.31 17.48 -11.24
N ASP A 56 9.46 17.91 -9.98
CA ASP A 56 10.67 17.68 -9.20
C ASP A 56 10.88 16.17 -8.90
N LEU A 57 11.98 15.85 -8.24
CA LEU A 57 12.35 14.47 -7.92
C LEU A 57 11.32 13.77 -7.00
N ALA A 58 10.75 14.49 -6.03
CA ALA A 58 9.81 13.90 -5.08
C ALA A 58 8.46 13.64 -5.74
N ASN A 59 7.97 14.59 -6.55
CA ASN A 59 6.74 14.46 -7.31
C ASN A 59 6.87 13.38 -8.39
N THR A 60 8.01 13.31 -9.08
CA THR A 60 8.31 12.24 -10.04
C THR A 60 8.30 10.87 -9.37
N LEU A 61 8.92 10.76 -8.18
CA LEU A 61 8.92 9.51 -7.43
C LEU A 61 7.53 9.14 -6.91
N GLY A 62 6.75 10.12 -6.44
CA GLY A 62 5.37 9.94 -6.05
C GLY A 62 4.48 9.49 -7.21
N TRP A 63 4.70 10.03 -8.41
CA TRP A 63 4.02 9.61 -9.64
C TRP A 63 4.32 8.15 -9.97
N LEU A 64 5.60 7.73 -9.95
CA LEU A 64 6.00 6.34 -10.19
C LEU A 64 5.34 5.35 -9.22
N LEU A 65 5.18 5.74 -7.96
CA LEU A 65 4.49 4.94 -6.94
C LEU A 65 2.98 4.88 -7.17
N LEU A 66 2.39 5.94 -7.72
CA LEU A 66 0.95 6.03 -8.00
C LEU A 66 0.57 5.20 -9.23
N THR A 67 1.40 5.18 -10.27
CA THR A 67 1.16 4.45 -11.52
C THR A 67 1.60 2.98 -11.47
N ASP A 68 2.02 2.49 -10.30
CA ASP A 68 2.55 1.12 -10.11
C ASP A 68 3.75 0.75 -11.00
N LEU A 69 4.39 1.74 -11.64
CA LEU A 69 5.66 1.58 -12.37
C LEU A 69 6.84 1.26 -11.46
N LEU A 70 6.65 1.46 -10.16
CA LEU A 70 7.61 1.15 -9.14
C LEU A 70 7.00 0.14 -8.16
N PRO A 71 7.38 -1.15 -8.24
CA PRO A 71 6.88 -2.17 -7.33
C PRO A 71 7.21 -1.81 -5.87
N LYS A 72 6.18 -1.39 -5.13
CA LYS A 72 6.29 -0.76 -3.79
C LYS A 72 7.14 -1.58 -2.80
N ASN A 73 6.98 -2.91 -2.80
CA ASN A 73 7.74 -3.82 -1.94
C ASN A 73 9.25 -3.85 -2.25
N ASP A 74 9.61 -3.73 -3.53
CA ASP A 74 11.02 -3.78 -3.95
C ASP A 74 11.67 -2.40 -3.83
N PHE A 75 10.88 -1.35 -4.01
CA PHE A 75 11.26 0.01 -3.67
C PHE A 75 11.65 0.15 -2.20
N ASP A 76 10.81 -0.28 -1.25
CA ASP A 76 11.12 -0.20 0.18
C ASP A 76 12.44 -0.91 0.55
N LYS A 77 12.65 -2.13 0.02
CA LYS A 77 13.89 -2.89 0.23
C LYS A 77 15.12 -2.20 -0.36
N ARG A 78 14.96 -1.51 -1.50
CA ARG A 78 16.03 -0.78 -2.18
C ARG A 78 16.40 0.46 -1.39
N VAL A 79 15.42 1.28 -1.01
CA VAL A 79 15.61 2.52 -0.23
C VAL A 79 16.35 2.24 1.06
N ALA A 80 16.03 1.14 1.75
CA ALA A 80 16.71 0.74 2.99
C ALA A 80 18.24 0.56 2.86
N LYS A 81 18.76 0.35 1.64
CA LYS A 81 20.19 0.17 1.35
C LYS A 81 20.86 1.44 0.82
N LEU A 82 20.09 2.47 0.50
CA LEU A 82 20.62 3.72 -0.05
C LEU A 82 21.21 4.63 1.04
N PRO A 83 22.07 5.59 0.68
CA PRO A 83 22.59 6.56 1.66
C PRO A 83 21.49 7.49 2.20
N PRO A 84 21.69 8.13 3.37
CA PRO A 84 20.65 8.90 4.07
C PRO A 84 20.00 10.02 3.24
N ARG A 85 20.76 10.66 2.34
CA ARG A 85 20.23 11.73 1.48
C ARG A 85 19.19 11.19 0.48
N GLN A 86 19.46 10.03 -0.11
CA GLN A 86 18.54 9.35 -1.02
C GLN A 86 17.33 8.79 -0.26
N GLN A 87 17.53 8.31 0.97
CA GLN A 87 16.41 7.89 1.83
C GLN A 87 15.49 9.07 2.16
N ALA A 88 16.04 10.25 2.43
CA ALA A 88 15.23 11.45 2.68
C ALA A 88 14.39 11.83 1.45
N LEU A 89 14.98 11.78 0.25
CA LEU A 89 14.25 11.99 -1.01
C LEU A 89 13.16 10.93 -1.22
N ALA A 90 13.47 9.66 -0.94
CA ALA A 90 12.48 8.58 -1.00
C ALA A 90 11.30 8.85 -0.07
N ALA A 91 11.58 9.28 1.16
CA ALA A 91 10.57 9.61 2.16
C ALA A 91 9.68 10.79 1.70
N GLU A 92 10.24 11.79 1.01
CA GLU A 92 9.46 12.88 0.39
C GLU A 92 8.53 12.36 -0.71
N GLY A 93 9.02 11.46 -1.58
CA GLY A 93 8.18 10.81 -2.60
C GLY A 93 7.05 9.96 -1.99
N VAL A 94 7.34 9.20 -0.93
CA VAL A 94 6.33 8.44 -0.17
C VAL A 94 5.29 9.38 0.43
N ARG A 95 5.71 10.52 0.99
CA ARG A 95 4.78 11.53 1.53
C ARG A 95 3.87 12.09 0.44
N HIS A 96 4.42 12.38 -0.74
CA HIS A 96 3.64 12.84 -1.90
C HIS A 96 2.60 11.78 -2.31
N TYR A 97 3.02 10.52 -2.46
CA TYR A 97 2.12 9.40 -2.75
C TYR A 97 0.99 9.29 -1.69
N ASN A 98 1.35 9.32 -0.41
CA ASN A 98 0.37 9.21 0.68
C ASN A 98 -0.64 10.37 0.70
N ARG A 99 -0.23 11.57 0.30
CA ARG A 99 -1.14 12.72 0.13
C ARG A 99 -2.15 12.49 -0.99
N ARG A 100 -1.77 11.80 -2.06
CA ARG A 100 -2.69 11.43 -3.13
C ARG A 100 -3.73 10.40 -2.68
N GLU A 101 -3.33 9.43 -1.85
CA GLU A 101 -4.29 8.49 -1.23
C GLU A 101 -5.29 9.23 -0.32
N VAL A 102 -4.85 10.30 0.36
CA VAL A 102 -5.74 11.19 1.12
C VAL A 102 -6.65 12.01 0.18
N ASP A 103 -6.14 12.46 -0.97
CA ASP A 103 -6.96 13.13 -1.98
C ASP A 103 -8.09 12.24 -2.48
N ALA A 104 -7.84 10.95 -2.69
CA ALA A 104 -8.87 10.01 -3.09
C ALA A 104 -10.00 9.93 -2.05
N LEU A 105 -9.68 10.01 -0.74
CA LEU A 105 -10.70 10.08 0.31
C LEU A 105 -11.52 11.37 0.25
N TYR A 106 -10.87 12.50 -0.05
CA TYR A 106 -11.56 13.78 -0.24
C TYR A 106 -12.46 13.78 -1.48
N GLU A 107 -11.97 13.26 -2.60
CA GLU A 107 -12.71 13.13 -3.87
C GLU A 107 -13.95 12.21 -3.73
N LEU A 108 -13.95 11.30 -2.74
CA LEU A 108 -15.07 10.43 -2.40
C LEU A 108 -15.99 10.97 -1.29
N ASP A 109 -15.88 12.26 -0.96
CA ASP A 109 -16.63 12.93 0.11
C ASP A 109 -16.44 12.27 1.50
N LEU A 110 -15.34 11.52 1.69
CA LEU A 110 -15.00 10.89 2.97
C LEU A 110 -14.22 11.83 3.88
N LEU A 111 -13.70 12.93 3.35
CA LEU A 111 -13.04 14.00 4.11
C LEU A 111 -13.58 15.34 3.65
N ASN A 112 -13.68 16.30 4.57
CA ASN A 112 -13.82 17.70 4.18
C ASN A 112 -12.43 18.34 3.93
N GLN A 113 -12.43 19.56 3.40
CA GLN A 113 -11.21 20.27 3.05
C GLN A 113 -10.26 20.45 4.25
N PHE A 114 -10.78 20.80 5.43
CA PHE A 114 -9.96 21.00 6.62
C PHE A 114 -9.29 19.68 7.07
N GLN A 115 -10.03 18.57 7.04
CA GLN A 115 -9.51 17.25 7.36
C GLN A 115 -8.46 16.80 6.34
N ARG A 116 -8.66 17.06 5.05
CA ARG A 116 -7.68 16.81 4.00
C ARG A 116 -6.39 17.59 4.24
N ASP A 117 -6.48 18.87 4.54
CA ASP A 117 -5.29 19.71 4.76
C ASP A 117 -4.52 19.28 6.02
N ALA A 118 -5.24 18.92 7.10
CA ALA A 118 -4.65 18.35 8.31
C ALA A 118 -3.97 17.00 8.03
N ALA A 119 -4.61 16.13 7.25
CA ALA A 119 -4.05 14.87 6.80
C ALA A 119 -2.80 15.05 5.94
N HIS A 120 -2.79 16.03 5.03
CA HIS A 120 -1.65 16.37 4.18
C HIS A 120 -0.43 16.84 4.98
N ALA A 121 -0.68 17.63 6.02
CA ALA A 121 0.37 18.12 6.92
C ALA A 121 0.97 16.98 7.75
N ALA A 122 0.14 16.05 8.21
CA ALA A 122 0.54 14.95 9.06
C ALA A 122 0.99 13.69 8.28
N ALA A 123 0.80 13.64 6.97
CA ALA A 123 1.05 12.47 6.13
C ALA A 123 2.43 11.85 6.42
N PRO A 124 2.50 10.54 6.72
CA PRO A 124 3.74 9.88 7.08
C PRO A 124 4.65 9.77 5.85
N ALA A 125 5.95 9.74 6.11
CA ALA A 125 7.00 9.61 5.09
C ALA A 125 7.79 8.29 5.23
N ASP A 126 7.61 7.61 6.36
CA ASP A 126 8.28 6.37 6.76
C ASP A 126 7.49 5.10 6.39
N ARG A 127 6.22 5.24 6.01
CA ARG A 127 5.33 4.15 5.63
C ARG A 127 4.42 4.59 4.50
N MET A 128 4.17 3.68 3.57
CA MET A 128 3.24 3.90 2.48
C MET A 128 1.84 3.42 2.87
N PHE A 129 0.78 4.10 2.40
CA PHE A 129 -0.58 3.66 2.64
C PHE A 129 -1.02 2.50 1.76
N TYR A 130 -0.48 2.35 0.55
CA TYR A 130 -0.83 1.30 -0.43
C TYR A 130 -2.28 1.33 -0.96
N THR A 131 -3.24 1.87 -0.19
CA THR A 131 -4.66 1.98 -0.56
C THR A 131 -5.36 3.10 0.25
N PRO A 132 -6.50 3.63 -0.24
CA PRO A 132 -7.23 4.69 0.48
C PRO A 132 -7.79 4.24 1.84
N TRP A 133 -8.22 2.98 2.00
CA TRP A 133 -8.73 2.50 3.30
C TRP A 133 -7.64 2.41 4.38
N ILE A 134 -6.38 2.16 4.00
CA ILE A 134 -5.25 2.23 4.93
C ILE A 134 -5.02 3.69 5.34
N ALA A 135 -5.15 4.65 4.42
CA ALA A 135 -5.07 6.07 4.73
C ALA A 135 -6.19 6.47 5.71
N MET A 136 -7.44 6.08 5.44
CA MET A 136 -8.59 6.34 6.32
C MET A 136 -8.36 5.79 7.72
N ARG A 137 -7.91 4.54 7.82
CA ARG A 137 -7.53 3.92 9.09
C ARG A 137 -6.40 4.66 9.79
N TRP A 138 -5.42 5.15 9.05
CA TRP A 138 -4.34 5.93 9.65
C TRP A 138 -4.86 7.26 10.22
N LEU A 139 -5.80 7.93 9.55
CA LEU A 139 -6.40 9.18 10.03
C LEU A 139 -7.13 8.99 11.36
N VAL A 140 -7.90 7.91 11.49
CA VAL A 140 -8.61 7.59 12.73
C VAL A 140 -7.65 7.12 13.82
N ALA A 141 -6.66 6.28 13.50
CA ALA A 141 -5.63 5.84 14.46
C ALA A 141 -4.84 7.00 15.09
N ASN A 142 -4.61 8.08 14.34
CA ASN A 142 -3.83 9.23 14.76
C ASN A 142 -4.70 10.41 15.21
N ASN A 143 -6.01 10.21 15.39
CA ASN A 143 -6.95 11.22 15.86
C ASN A 143 -7.02 12.48 14.96
N ILE A 144 -6.70 12.33 13.67
CA ILE A 144 -6.91 13.36 12.64
C ILE A 144 -8.39 13.35 12.21
N LEU A 145 -8.96 12.15 12.11
CA LEU A 145 -10.41 11.93 12.02
C LEU A 145 -10.88 11.26 13.33
N PRO A 146 -11.41 12.00 14.30
CA PRO A 146 -11.88 11.41 15.56
C PRO A 146 -12.91 10.30 15.33
N THR A 147 -12.90 9.28 16.18
CA THR A 147 -13.80 8.10 16.04
C THR A 147 -15.27 8.49 15.91
N GLU A 148 -15.74 9.48 16.68
CA GLU A 148 -17.12 9.97 16.58
C GLU A 148 -17.45 10.55 15.19
N GLN A 149 -16.49 11.23 14.56
CA GLN A 149 -16.65 11.75 13.20
C GLN A 149 -16.62 10.62 12.16
N PHE A 150 -15.78 9.60 12.37
CA PHE A 150 -15.76 8.41 11.52
C PHE A 150 -17.08 7.63 11.57
N GLU A 151 -17.66 7.43 12.77
CA GLU A 151 -18.94 6.74 12.93
C GLU A 151 -20.10 7.55 12.31
N ALA A 152 -20.10 8.87 12.47
CA ALA A 152 -21.08 9.75 11.81
C ALA A 152 -20.96 9.69 10.28
N LEU A 153 -19.71 9.68 9.76
CA LEU A 153 -19.45 9.51 8.33
C LEU A 153 -19.93 8.15 7.84
N GLU A 154 -19.76 7.09 8.62
CA GLU A 154 -20.22 5.74 8.25
C GLU A 154 -21.73 5.70 8.02
N VAL A 155 -22.51 6.36 8.90
CA VAL A 155 -23.96 6.48 8.73
C VAL A 155 -24.28 7.23 7.44
N HIS A 156 -23.61 8.34 7.18
CA HIS A 156 -23.83 9.14 5.98
C HIS A 156 -23.49 8.37 4.69
N VAL A 157 -22.33 7.71 4.63
CA VAL A 157 -21.85 6.94 3.48
C VAL A 157 -22.73 5.73 3.20
N ARG A 158 -23.28 5.10 4.23
CA ARG A 158 -24.24 4.00 4.06
C ARG A 158 -25.46 4.45 3.27
N GLU A 159 -26.01 5.62 3.60
CA GLU A 159 -27.22 6.17 2.99
C GLU A 159 -26.95 6.85 1.64
N HIS A 160 -25.86 7.61 1.51
CA HIS A 160 -25.62 8.53 0.40
C HIS A 160 -24.30 8.32 -0.36
N GLY A 161 -23.39 7.48 0.16
CA GLY A 161 -22.07 7.28 -0.43
C GLY A 161 -22.09 6.42 -1.70
N SER A 162 -21.01 6.51 -2.48
CA SER A 162 -20.74 5.59 -3.57
C SER A 162 -20.45 4.18 -3.05
N GLU A 163 -20.53 3.17 -3.93
CA GLU A 163 -20.14 1.79 -3.59
C GLU A 163 -18.68 1.73 -3.11
N LEU A 164 -17.77 2.38 -3.83
CA LEU A 164 -16.35 2.48 -3.44
C LEU A 164 -16.16 3.15 -2.06
N ALA A 165 -16.92 4.21 -1.76
CA ALA A 165 -16.86 4.87 -0.46
C ALA A 165 -17.32 3.92 0.67
N ARG A 166 -18.36 3.12 0.44
CA ARG A 166 -18.82 2.10 1.39
C ARG A 166 -17.78 1.01 1.61
N ASP A 167 -17.18 0.50 0.54
CA ASP A 167 -16.13 -0.53 0.62
C ASP A 167 -14.90 -0.03 1.40
N ILE A 168 -14.48 1.22 1.15
CA ILE A 168 -13.38 1.86 1.89
C ILE A 168 -13.74 1.96 3.38
N MET A 169 -14.95 2.41 3.72
CA MET A 169 -15.39 2.54 5.12
C MET A 169 -15.47 1.17 5.82
N GLU A 170 -16.00 0.15 5.14
CA GLU A 170 -16.06 -1.22 5.67
C GLU A 170 -14.67 -1.81 5.88
N ALA A 171 -13.79 -1.72 4.88
CA ALA A 171 -12.40 -2.19 4.98
C ALA A 171 -11.61 -1.48 6.09
N SER A 172 -11.84 -0.17 6.26
CA SER A 172 -11.24 0.63 7.33
C SER A 172 -11.69 0.16 8.72
N ARG A 173 -12.96 -0.24 8.84
CA ARG A 173 -13.57 -0.73 10.08
C ARG A 173 -13.03 -2.09 10.52
N LEU A 174 -12.85 -3.04 9.58
CA LEU A 174 -12.47 -4.44 9.83
C LEU A 174 -11.15 -4.61 10.63
N ARG A 175 -10.37 -3.54 10.85
CA ARG A 175 -9.18 -3.54 11.71
C ARG A 175 -9.08 -2.37 12.69
N HIS A 176 -10.13 -1.54 12.78
CA HIS A 176 -10.25 -0.48 13.78
C HIS A 176 -11.12 -0.89 14.96
N GLY A 177 -12.20 -1.61 14.68
CA GLY A 177 -12.88 -2.39 15.70
C GLY A 177 -11.99 -3.55 16.10
N HIS A 178 -11.73 -3.69 17.39
CA HIS A 178 -11.25 -4.93 17.98
C HIS A 178 -12.29 -6.04 17.77
N ASP A 179 -12.45 -6.56 16.55
CA ASP A 179 -12.67 -8.00 16.42
C ASP A 179 -11.33 -8.68 16.69
N ARG A 180 -10.89 -8.57 17.95
CA ARG A 180 -10.20 -9.68 18.58
C ARG A 180 -11.18 -10.82 18.42
N ILE A 181 -11.03 -11.63 17.37
CA ILE A 181 -11.29 -13.04 17.54
C ILE A 181 -10.43 -13.39 18.75
N PRO A 182 -11.00 -13.63 19.95
CA PRO A 182 -10.18 -14.04 21.06
C PRO A 182 -9.47 -15.28 20.54
N TYR A 183 -8.13 -15.26 20.53
CA TYR A 183 -7.38 -16.46 20.30
C TYR A 183 -7.80 -17.44 21.40
N LYS A 184 -8.82 -18.26 21.11
CA LYS A 184 -9.20 -19.40 21.93
C LYS A 184 -7.99 -20.30 21.81
N ARG A 185 -7.09 -20.23 22.81
CA ARG A 185 -6.04 -21.24 22.97
C ARG A 185 -6.74 -22.58 22.75
N PRO A 186 -6.32 -23.38 21.75
CA PRO A 186 -6.87 -24.72 21.61
C PRO A 186 -6.71 -25.38 22.99
N PRO A 187 -7.78 -26.01 23.53
CA PRO A 187 -7.72 -26.61 24.85
C PRO A 187 -6.47 -27.48 24.97
N ALA A 188 -5.73 -27.38 26.08
CA ALA A 188 -4.44 -28.05 26.25
C ALA A 188 -4.48 -29.56 25.93
N TRP A 189 -5.65 -30.19 26.06
CA TRP A 189 -5.87 -31.60 25.70
C TRP A 189 -5.63 -31.89 24.20
N LYS A 190 -5.88 -30.94 23.29
CA LYS A 190 -5.62 -31.12 21.85
C LYS A 190 -4.12 -31.19 21.56
N GLY A 191 -3.32 -30.36 22.23
CA GLY A 191 -1.86 -30.43 22.15
C GLY A 191 -1.31 -31.71 22.78
N ALA A 192 -1.90 -32.15 23.90
CA ALA A 192 -1.54 -33.40 24.55
C ALA A 192 -1.81 -34.63 23.64
N LEU A 193 -2.91 -34.66 22.88
CA LEU A 193 -3.20 -35.75 21.94
C LEU A 193 -2.20 -35.83 20.79
N ILE A 194 -1.71 -34.69 20.27
CA ILE A 194 -0.71 -34.66 19.21
C ILE A 194 0.62 -35.23 19.72
N VAL A 195 1.04 -34.82 20.93
CA VAL A 195 2.27 -35.34 21.56
C VAL A 195 2.12 -36.83 21.87
N LEU A 196 0.97 -37.26 22.38
CA LEU A 196 0.71 -38.68 22.67
C LEU A 196 0.70 -39.53 21.40
N GLY A 197 0.11 -39.02 20.31
CA GLY A 197 0.15 -39.66 18.99
C GLY A 197 1.59 -39.78 18.46
N LEU A 198 2.40 -38.72 18.61
CA LEU A 198 3.80 -38.74 18.19
C LEU A 198 4.62 -39.76 18.99
N ILE A 199 4.41 -39.84 20.30
CA ILE A 199 5.05 -40.84 21.17
C ILE A 199 4.63 -42.25 20.75
N LEU A 200 3.36 -42.48 20.46
CA LEU A 200 2.84 -43.80 20.09
C LEU A 200 3.40 -44.26 18.73
N VAL A 201 3.50 -43.35 17.75
CA VAL A 201 4.16 -43.61 16.47
C VAL A 201 5.65 -43.90 16.67
N MET A 202 6.35 -43.09 17.48
CA MET A 202 7.76 -43.33 17.79
C MET A 202 7.95 -44.68 18.49
N SER A 203 7.07 -45.07 19.43
CA SER A 203 7.16 -46.37 20.11
C SER A 203 6.89 -47.56 19.18
N VAL A 204 5.96 -47.44 18.23
CA VAL A 204 5.71 -48.48 17.21
C VAL A 204 6.90 -48.61 16.26
N VAL A 205 7.44 -47.47 15.79
CA VAL A 205 8.63 -47.45 14.94
C VAL A 205 9.85 -48.02 15.67
N TYR A 206 10.03 -47.65 16.95
CA TYR A 206 11.12 -48.18 17.77
C TYR A 206 10.95 -49.68 18.02
N GLY A 207 9.74 -50.16 18.34
CA GLY A 207 9.44 -51.58 18.55
C GLY A 207 9.59 -52.44 17.30
N LEU A 208 9.29 -51.89 16.11
CA LEU A 208 9.54 -52.52 14.82
C LEU A 208 11.03 -52.58 14.48
N LEU A 209 11.82 -51.56 14.85
CA LEU A 209 13.26 -51.51 14.63
C LEU A 209 14.06 -52.35 15.63
N THR A 210 13.56 -52.54 16.87
CA THR A 210 14.23 -53.35 17.90
C THR A 210 13.77 -54.80 17.97
N GLY A 211 12.85 -55.22 17.10
CA GLY A 211 12.49 -56.64 16.91
C GLY A 211 11.82 -57.31 18.11
N SER A 212 11.07 -56.57 18.93
CA SER A 212 10.47 -57.10 20.17
C SER A 212 8.94 -57.00 20.21
N LEU A 213 8.27 -57.49 19.17
CA LEU A 213 6.83 -57.78 19.20
C LEU A 213 6.63 -59.23 18.77
N GLN A 214 6.73 -60.16 19.72
CA GLN A 214 6.02 -61.44 19.65
C GLN A 214 4.64 -61.25 20.31
N PRO A 215 3.60 -61.95 19.80
CA PRO A 215 2.20 -61.73 20.16
C PRO A 215 1.88 -61.96 21.64
#